data_AF-A0A5E4CB17-F1
#
_entry.id   AF-A0A5E4CB17-F1
#
_cell.length_a   1.000
_cell.length_b   1.000
_cell.length_c   1.000
_cell.angle_alpha   90.00
_cell.angle_beta   90.00
_cell.angle_gamma   90.00
#
_symmetry.space_group_name_H-M   'P 1'
#
loop_
_entity.id
_entity.type
_entity.pdbx_description
1 polymer ?
#
loop_
_entity_poly.entity_id
_entity_poly.type
_entity_poly.pdbx_seq_one_letter_code
_entity_poly.pdbx_strand_id
1 'polypeptide(L)'
;GADGGGAAAARSREGSSAKDGFVPSALGTREHWDAVYERELQTFQEYGDTGEIWFGEESMNRLIKWMQKHKIPLDASVLDIGTGNGVFLVEL
;
A
#
# COMPACT_ATOMS: atom_id res chain seq x y z
N GLY A 1 31.58 58.98 15.82
CA GLY A 1 32.11 58.01 16.80
C GLY A 1 31.00 57.04 17.10
N ALA A 2 31.28 55.76 17.02
CA ALA A 2 30.32 54.68 17.17
C ALA A 2 30.16 54.29 18.64
N ASP A 3 28.91 54.22 19.11
CA ASP A 3 28.48 53.40 20.23
C ASP A 3 27.42 52.45 19.64
N GLY A 4 27.49 51.13 19.73
CA GLY A 4 27.99 50.32 20.82
C GLY A 4 26.78 49.73 21.55
N GLY A 5 26.26 48.60 21.06
CA GLY A 5 25.10 47.96 21.69
C GLY A 5 24.51 46.81 20.90
N GLY A 6 25.24 45.70 20.79
CA GLY A 6 24.71 44.46 20.24
C GLY A 6 23.69 43.82 21.20
N ALA A 7 22.43 43.80 20.78
CA ALA A 7 21.45 42.87 21.33
C ALA A 7 21.31 41.72 20.32
N ALA A 8 22.03 40.62 20.58
CA ALA A 8 21.79 39.37 19.90
C ALA A 8 20.41 38.87 20.35
N ALA A 9 19.37 39.18 19.57
CA ALA A 9 18.09 38.50 19.68
C ALA A 9 18.37 37.02 19.40
N ALA A 10 18.34 36.21 20.46
CA ALA A 10 18.38 34.77 20.35
C ALA A 10 17.21 34.38 19.43
N ARG A 11 17.54 34.02 18.18
CA ARG A 11 16.61 33.33 17.30
C ARG A 11 16.33 32.02 18.01
N SER A 12 15.21 31.95 18.71
CA SER A 12 14.60 30.70 19.11
C SER A 12 14.50 29.87 17.85
N ARG A 13 15.42 28.92 17.67
CA ARG A 13 15.20 27.79 16.78
C ARG A 13 14.10 26.99 17.46
N GLU A 14 12.87 27.43 17.29
CA GLU A 14 11.77 26.48 17.23
C GLU A 14 12.04 25.68 15.97
N GLY A 15 12.88 24.66 16.13
CA GLY A 15 12.73 23.45 15.35
C GLY A 15 11.30 23.02 15.61
N SER A 16 10.40 23.39 14.70
CA SER A 16 9.15 22.67 14.56
C SER A 16 9.55 21.26 14.18
N SER A 17 9.82 20.42 15.19
CA SER A 17 9.67 18.99 15.07
C SER A 17 8.17 18.73 14.96
N ALA A 18 7.58 19.20 13.86
CA ALA A 18 6.35 18.62 13.39
C ALA A 18 6.68 17.15 13.19
N LYS A 19 6.25 16.36 14.16
CA LYS A 19 5.99 14.95 13.97
C LYS A 19 4.93 14.87 12.88
N ASP A 20 5.31 15.08 11.62
CA ASP A 20 4.52 14.69 10.47
C ASP A 20 4.65 13.17 10.36
N GLY A 21 4.13 12.49 11.38
CA GLY A 21 3.82 11.08 11.29
C GLY A 21 2.65 10.95 10.32
N PHE A 22 2.78 10.03 9.38
CA PHE A 22 1.67 9.67 8.49
C PHE A 22 0.41 9.40 9.31
N VAL A 23 -0.71 9.99 8.89
CA VAL A 23 -2.01 9.68 9.49
C VAL A 23 -2.31 8.20 9.22
N PRO A 24 -2.81 7.43 10.20
CA PRO A 24 -3.17 6.03 10.00
C PRO A 24 -4.12 5.87 8.81
N SER A 25 -3.79 4.98 7.89
CA SER A 25 -4.62 4.68 6.72
C SER A 25 -5.69 3.65 7.08
N ALA A 26 -6.91 3.85 6.57
CA ALA A 26 -7.96 2.84 6.65
C ALA A 26 -7.54 1.52 5.98
N LEU A 27 -6.71 1.57 4.94
CA LEU A 27 -6.18 0.37 4.27
C LEU A 27 -5.27 -0.48 5.19
N GLY A 28 -4.82 0.08 6.31
CA GLY A 28 -4.03 -0.63 7.31
C GLY A 28 -4.85 -1.29 8.41
N THR A 29 -6.18 -1.17 8.42
CA THR A 29 -7.04 -1.71 9.48
C THR A 29 -7.79 -2.95 9.03
N ARG A 30 -7.95 -3.92 9.93
CA ARG A 30 -8.73 -5.14 9.65
C ARG A 30 -10.18 -4.80 9.38
N GLU A 31 -10.74 -3.88 10.16
CA GLU A 31 -12.15 -3.47 10.09
C GLU A 31 -12.51 -2.92 8.70
N HIS A 32 -11.56 -2.27 8.01
CA HIS A 32 -11.77 -1.83 6.63
C HIS A 32 -11.90 -3.04 5.69
N TRP A 33 -11.00 -4.02 5.80
CA TRP A 33 -10.99 -5.19 4.93
C TRP A 33 -12.14 -6.16 5.20
N ASP A 34 -12.58 -6.28 6.46
CA ASP A 34 -13.78 -7.05 6.82
C ASP A 34 -15.02 -6.46 6.11
N ALA A 35 -15.19 -5.13 6.14
CA ALA A 35 -16.29 -4.46 5.46
C ALA A 35 -16.23 -4.55 3.93
N VAL A 36 -15.02 -4.50 3.35
CA VAL A 36 -14.81 -4.72 1.91
C VAL A 36 -15.21 -6.14 1.52
N TYR A 37 -14.77 -7.14 2.29
CA TYR A 37 -15.06 -8.54 2.06
C TYR A 37 -16.57 -8.84 2.13
N GLU A 38 -17.26 -8.35 3.15
CA GLU A 38 -18.72 -8.53 3.28
C GLU A 38 -19.48 -8.00 2.07
N ARG A 39 -19.09 -6.81 1.59
CA ARG A 39 -19.70 -6.19 0.41
C ARG A 39 -19.42 -6.98 -0.86
N GLU A 40 -18.18 -7.39 -1.10
CA GLU A 40 -17.83 -8.19 -2.28
C GLU A 40 -18.54 -9.53 -2.28
N LEU A 41 -18.65 -10.18 -1.12
CA LEU A 41 -19.39 -11.44 -0.96
C LEU A 41 -20.87 -11.27 -1.31
N GLN A 42 -21.51 -10.18 -0.86
CA GLN A 42 -22.89 -9.87 -1.22
C GLN A 42 -23.03 -9.67 -2.74
N THR A 43 -22.16 -8.85 -3.35
CA THR A 43 -22.19 -8.61 -4.80
C THR A 43 -21.99 -9.91 -5.59
N PHE A 44 -21.11 -10.80 -5.14
CA PHE A 44 -20.92 -12.10 -5.76
C PHE A 44 -22.19 -12.95 -5.68
N GLN A 45 -22.86 -12.99 -4.53
CA GLN A 45 -24.10 -13.77 -4.37
C GLN A 45 -25.26 -13.22 -5.21
N GLU A 46 -25.35 -11.90 -5.39
CA GLU A 46 -26.45 -11.25 -6.12
C GLU A 46 -26.22 -11.22 -7.63
N TYR A 47 -24.99 -10.98 -8.07
CA TYR A 47 -24.66 -10.69 -9.48
C TYR A 47 -23.61 -11.62 -10.09
N GLY A 48 -22.95 -12.46 -9.29
CA GLY A 48 -21.84 -13.30 -9.75
C GLY A 48 -20.54 -12.53 -10.01
N ASP A 49 -20.42 -11.30 -9.49
CA ASP A 49 -19.22 -10.48 -9.63
C ASP A 49 -18.08 -11.02 -8.75
N THR A 50 -16.96 -11.40 -9.36
CA THR A 50 -15.81 -11.99 -8.67
C THR A 50 -14.95 -10.97 -7.91
N GLY A 51 -15.34 -9.69 -7.91
CA GLY A 51 -14.69 -8.64 -7.14
C GLY A 51 -13.56 -7.93 -7.90
N GLU A 52 -12.95 -6.96 -7.23
CA GLU A 52 -12.01 -6.01 -7.85
C GLU A 52 -10.58 -6.55 -7.96
N ILE A 53 -9.92 -6.26 -9.09
CA ILE A 53 -8.49 -6.49 -9.28
C ILE A 53 -7.72 -5.22 -8.91
N TRP A 54 -7.26 -5.15 -7.66
CA TRP A 54 -6.66 -3.96 -7.06
C TRP A 54 -5.38 -3.44 -7.73
N PHE A 55 -4.50 -4.34 -8.18
CA PHE A 55 -3.22 -3.95 -8.80
C PHE A 55 -3.21 -4.04 -10.33
N GLY A 56 -4.35 -4.46 -10.91
CA GLY A 56 -4.55 -4.65 -12.34
C GLY A 56 -3.67 -5.72 -13.00
N GLU A 57 -4.02 -6.05 -14.24
CA GLU A 57 -3.31 -7.07 -15.04
C GLU A 57 -1.88 -6.67 -15.40
N GLU A 58 -1.56 -5.37 -15.47
CA GLU A 58 -0.21 -4.91 -15.78
C GLU A 58 0.79 -5.33 -14.70
N SER A 59 0.40 -5.23 -13.43
CA SER A 59 1.25 -5.63 -12.30
C SER A 59 1.52 -7.13 -12.32
N MET A 60 0.50 -7.94 -12.61
CA MET A 60 0.64 -9.40 -12.76
C MET A 60 1.60 -9.75 -13.90
N ASN A 61 1.42 -9.12 -15.07
CA ASN A 61 2.29 -9.34 -16.23
C ASN A 61 3.76 -8.97 -15.96
N ARG A 62 4.01 -7.89 -15.19
CA ARG A 62 5.37 -7.51 -14.79
C ARG A 62 6.01 -8.57 -13.89
N LEU A 63 5.24 -9.14 -12.96
CA LEU A 63 5.72 -10.20 -12.07
C LEU A 63 6.02 -11.49 -12.84
N ILE A 64 5.14 -11.90 -13.75
CA ILE A 64 5.35 -13.08 -14.61
C ILE A 64 6.62 -12.91 -15.44
N LYS A 65 6.81 -11.76 -16.10
CA LYS A 65 8.03 -11.46 -16.87
C LYS A 65 9.28 -11.51 -15.99
N TRP A 66 9.19 -11.04 -14.75
CA TRP A 66 10.30 -11.12 -13.80
C TRP A 66 10.61 -12.58 -13.42
N MET A 67 9.60 -13.41 -13.15
CA MET A 67 9.78 -14.83 -12.83
C MET A 67 10.39 -15.60 -14.00
N GLN A 68 9.91 -15.37 -15.22
CA GLN A 68 10.44 -15.95 -16.45
C GLN A 68 11.92 -15.57 -16.67
N LYS A 69 12.26 -14.29 -16.48
CA LYS A 69 13.64 -13.81 -16.61
C LYS A 69 14.59 -14.49 -15.62
N HIS A 70 14.11 -14.77 -14.41
CA HIS A 70 14.89 -15.44 -13.37
C HIS A 70 14.79 -16.97 -13.41
N LYS A 71 14.02 -17.52 -14.37
CA LYS A 71 13.83 -18.97 -14.56
C LYS A 71 13.35 -19.64 -13.28
N ILE A 72 12.39 -19.02 -12.59
CA ILE A 72 11.76 -19.63 -11.42
C ILE A 72 11.14 -20.97 -11.85
N PRO A 73 11.42 -22.08 -11.14
CA PRO A 73 10.84 -23.38 -11.47
C PRO A 73 9.31 -23.36 -11.42
N LEU A 74 8.67 -24.14 -12.30
CA LEU A 74 7.20 -24.24 -12.34
C LEU A 74 6.60 -24.93 -11.10
N ASP A 75 7.41 -25.71 -10.38
CA ASP A 75 7.05 -26.38 -9.13
C ASP A 75 7.49 -25.59 -7.88
N ALA A 76 7.96 -24.35 -8.06
CA ALA A 76 8.29 -23.49 -6.95
C ALA A 76 7.04 -23.14 -6.13
N SER A 77 7.17 -23.16 -4.80
CA SER A 77 6.11 -22.69 -3.92
C SER A 77 5.98 -21.18 -3.97
N VAL A 78 4.76 -20.66 -4.17
CA VAL A 78 4.45 -19.23 -4.24
C VAL A 78 3.52 -18.86 -3.08
N LEU A 79 3.81 -17.72 -2.43
CA LEU A 79 2.95 -17.11 -1.42
C LEU A 79 2.53 -15.72 -1.93
N ASP A 80 1.23 -15.51 -2.10
CA ASP A 80 0.65 -14.21 -2.42
C ASP A 80 -0.01 -13.61 -1.16
N ILE A 81 0.36 -12.37 -0.82
CA ILE A 81 -0.10 -11.68 0.40
C ILE A 81 -0.94 -10.48 -0.01
N GLY A 82 -2.16 -10.40 0.53
CA GLY A 82 -3.11 -9.38 0.10
C GLY A 82 -3.66 -9.65 -1.29
N THR A 83 -3.86 -10.92 -1.63
CA THR A 83 -4.29 -11.41 -2.97
C THR A 83 -5.72 -10.99 -3.35
N GLY A 84 -6.49 -10.40 -2.42
CA GLY A 84 -7.89 -10.04 -2.64
C GLY A 84 -8.71 -11.27 -3.05
N ASN A 85 -9.31 -11.22 -4.24
CA ASN A 85 -10.07 -12.33 -4.82
C ASN A 85 -9.22 -13.51 -5.34
N GLY A 86 -7.89 -13.43 -5.27
CA GLY A 86 -7.00 -14.54 -5.62
C GLY A 86 -6.66 -14.66 -7.10
N VAL A 87 -7.07 -13.70 -7.95
CA VAL A 87 -6.97 -13.82 -9.42
C VAL A 87 -5.54 -14.12 -9.90
N PHE A 88 -4.52 -13.55 -9.25
CA PHE A 88 -3.14 -13.79 -9.67
C PHE A 88 -2.74 -15.26 -9.54
N LEU A 89 -3.11 -15.92 -8.44
CA LEU A 89 -2.79 -17.33 -8.22
C LEU A 89 -3.66 -18.27 -9.06
N VAL A 90 -4.87 -17.84 -9.43
CA VAL A 90 -5.76 -18.61 -10.32
C VAL A 90 -5.24 -18.59 -11.77
N GLU A 91 -4.69 -17.45 -12.21
CA GLU A 91 -4.22 -17.22 -13.58
C GLU A 91 -2.71 -17.53 -13.78
N LEU A 92 -1.99 -17.94 -12.73
CA LEU A 92 -0.55 -18.27 -12.78
C LEU A 92 -0.28 -19.62 -13.44
#